data_AF-A0A4U7EX53-F1
#
_entry.id   AF-A0A4U7EX53-F1
#
_cell.length_a   1.000
_cell.length_b   1.000
_cell.length_c   1.000
_cell.angle_alpha   90.00
_cell.angle_beta   90.00
_cell.angle_gamma   90.00
#
_symmetry.space_group_name_H-M   'P 1'
#
loop_
_entity.id
_entity.type
_entity.pdbx_description
1 polymer ?
#
loop_
_entity_poly.entity_id
_entity_poly.type
_entity_poly.pdbx_seq_one_letter_code
_entity_poly.pdbx_strand_id
1 'polypeptide(L)'
;DWVWFRTRVFPPSETGLDGYALSSRDVTLEVESRRRLETIASTSPDVLWMFSADLEDLLFVNGALESVFGIEPDALERRPQMFLAAVHPDDRPAVEDAMERLSDGEPTNLDYRIGPADGRTTWVRVPSRPVWEDGEVVAVTGFARDVTD
;
A
#
# COMPACT_ATOMS: atom_id res chain seq x y z
N ASP A 1 -0.27 -16.68 -27.64
CA ASP A 1 -0.15 -15.57 -26.67
C ASP A 1 -1.42 -14.74 -26.65
N TRP A 2 -1.79 -14.24 -25.47
CA TRP A 2 -2.95 -13.35 -25.31
C TRP A 2 -2.51 -11.90 -25.49
N VAL A 3 -3.27 -11.10 -26.23
CA VAL A 3 -3.07 -9.65 -26.39
C VAL A 3 -4.26 -8.93 -25.77
N TRP A 4 -3.99 -7.94 -24.94
CA TRP A 4 -5.01 -7.14 -24.28
C TRP A 4 -5.20 -5.82 -25.01
N PHE A 5 -6.43 -5.53 -25.44
CA PHE A 5 -6.79 -4.24 -26.02
C PHE A 5 -7.70 -3.45 -25.06
N ARG A 6 -7.38 -2.17 -24.86
CA ARG A 6 -8.32 -1.20 -24.27
C ARG A 6 -9.06 -0.51 -25.40
N THR A 7 -10.37 -0.71 -25.48
CA THR A 7 -11.22 -0.11 -26.51
C THR A 7 -12.13 0.96 -25.90
N ARG A 8 -12.10 2.17 -26.46
CA ARG A 8 -13.13 3.19 -26.22
C ARG A 8 -14.12 3.19 -27.36
N VAL A 9 -15.39 3.29 -27.03
CA VAL A 9 -16.51 3.32 -27.96
C VAL A 9 -17.13 4.70 -27.92
N PHE A 10 -17.26 5.35 -29.07
CA PHE A 10 -17.86 6.67 -29.20
C PHE A 10 -19.19 6.53 -29.96
N PRO A 11 -20.32 6.93 -29.35
CA PRO A 11 -21.62 6.83 -29.99
C PRO A 11 -21.79 7.87 -31.12
N PRO A 12 -22.75 7.63 -32.04
CA PRO A 12 -23.16 8.60 -33.07
C PRO A 12 -23.38 10.02 -32.53
N SER A 13 -23.98 10.13 -31.35
CA SER A 13 -24.30 11.40 -30.69
C SER A 13 -23.09 12.27 -30.34
N GLU A 14 -21.90 11.66 -30.16
CA GLU A 14 -20.66 12.37 -29.80
C GLU A 14 -19.76 12.63 -31.02
N THR A 15 -19.91 11.84 -32.07
CA THR A 15 -19.01 11.86 -33.24
C THR A 15 -19.62 12.53 -34.47
N GLY A 16 -20.95 12.67 -34.51
CA GLY A 16 -21.68 13.14 -35.69
C GLY A 16 -21.65 12.15 -36.86
N LEU A 17 -21.24 10.91 -36.62
CA LEU A 17 -21.24 9.83 -37.60
C LEU A 17 -22.55 9.04 -37.54
N ASP A 18 -22.99 8.51 -38.68
CA ASP A 18 -24.06 7.49 -38.77
C ASP A 18 -23.52 6.11 -38.32
N GLY A 19 -22.90 6.05 -37.14
CA GLY A 19 -22.29 4.85 -36.60
C GLY A 19 -21.42 5.09 -35.38
N TYR A 20 -20.98 4.00 -34.75
CA TYR A 20 -20.04 4.05 -33.63
C TYR A 20 -18.61 4.17 -34.14
N ALA A 21 -17.81 5.04 -33.54
CA ALA A 21 -16.37 5.02 -33.71
C ALA A 21 -15.71 4.23 -32.58
N LEU A 22 -14.67 3.48 -32.90
CA LEU A 22 -13.90 2.67 -31.95
C LEU A 22 -12.44 3.10 -32.02
N SER A 23 -11.82 3.28 -30.86
CA SER A 23 -10.37 3.43 -30.75
C SER A 23 -9.86 2.34 -29.82
N SER A 24 -8.95 1.49 -30.32
CA SER A 24 -8.34 0.40 -29.58
C SER A 24 -6.84 0.61 -29.46
N ARG A 25 -6.30 0.42 -28.26
CA ARG A 25 -4.86 0.45 -27.97
C ARG A 25 -4.44 -0.86 -27.32
N ASP A 26 -3.33 -1.44 -27.78
CA ASP A 26 -2.67 -2.56 -27.10
C ASP A 26 -2.17 -2.10 -25.73
N VAL A 27 -2.56 -2.83 -24.68
CA VAL A 27 -2.21 -2.59 -23.28
C VAL A 27 -1.62 -3.84 -22.62
N THR A 28 -1.09 -4.77 -23.43
CA THR A 28 -0.58 -6.07 -22.96
C THR A 28 0.56 -5.88 -21.96
N LEU A 29 1.51 -4.99 -22.26
CA LEU A 29 2.65 -4.71 -21.37
C LEU A 29 2.21 -4.12 -20.03
N GLU A 30 1.27 -3.16 -20.03
CA GLU A 30 0.75 -2.54 -18.82
C GLU A 30 -0.01 -3.56 -17.96
N VAL A 31 -0.83 -4.42 -18.58
CA VAL A 31 -1.57 -5.48 -17.88
C VAL A 31 -0.61 -6.52 -17.29
N GLU A 32 0.39 -6.96 -18.06
CA GLU A 32 1.37 -7.94 -17.59
C GLU A 32 2.25 -7.37 -16.47
N SER A 33 2.73 -6.13 -16.61
CA SER A 33 3.53 -5.46 -15.58
C SER A 33 2.74 -5.37 -14.27
N ARG A 34 1.49 -4.90 -14.34
CA ARG A 34 0.61 -4.80 -13.16
C ARG A 34 0.37 -6.17 -12.52
N ARG A 35 0.06 -7.20 -13.30
CA ARG A 35 -0.13 -8.55 -12.78
C ARG A 35 1.12 -9.11 -12.10
N ARG A 36 2.31 -8.84 -12.64
CA ARG A 36 3.57 -9.28 -12.01
C ARG A 36 3.77 -8.62 -10.65
N LEU A 37 3.50 -7.32 -10.54
CA LEU A 37 3.58 -6.58 -9.28
C LEU A 37 2.54 -7.09 -8.27
N GLU A 38 1.29 -7.25 -8.69
CA GLU A 38 0.21 -7.83 -7.86
C GLU A 38 0.58 -9.23 -7.36
N THR A 39 1.16 -10.07 -8.23
CA THR A 39 1.60 -11.42 -7.87
C THR A 39 2.68 -11.36 -6.77
N ILE A 40 3.75 -10.58 -6.98
CA ILE A 40 4.83 -10.44 -5.99
C ILE A 40 4.26 -10.01 -4.64
N ALA A 41 3.44 -8.97 -4.63
CA ALA A 41 2.85 -8.46 -3.39
C ALA A 41 1.93 -9.47 -2.70
N SER A 42 1.09 -10.20 -3.46
CA SER A 42 0.17 -11.19 -2.90
C SER A 42 0.86 -12.42 -2.31
N THR A 43 2.05 -12.75 -2.79
CA THR A 43 2.83 -13.91 -2.31
C THR A 43 3.80 -13.58 -1.18
N SER A 44 4.01 -12.29 -0.90
CA SER A 44 4.91 -11.84 0.16
C SER A 44 4.34 -12.19 1.54
N PRO A 45 5.13 -12.83 2.43
CA PRO A 45 4.73 -12.98 3.83
C PRO A 45 4.88 -11.69 4.63
N ASP A 46 5.70 -10.74 4.13
CA ASP A 46 5.86 -9.42 4.73
C ASP A 46 4.66 -8.54 4.35
N VAL A 47 4.18 -7.74 5.29
CA VAL A 47 3.14 -6.73 5.05
C VAL A 47 3.76 -5.58 4.28
N LEU A 48 3.39 -5.44 3.01
CA LEU A 48 3.81 -4.34 2.17
C LEU A 48 2.76 -3.24 2.27
N TRP A 49 3.18 -1.99 2.47
CA TRP A 49 2.25 -0.88 2.68
C TRP A 49 2.76 0.42 2.06
N MET A 50 1.82 1.32 1.78
CA MET A 50 2.08 2.68 1.34
C MET A 50 0.97 3.61 1.84
N PHE A 51 1.33 4.74 2.42
CA PHE A 51 0.42 5.80 2.83
C PHE A 51 0.75 7.10 2.09
N SER A 52 -0.19 8.04 2.05
CA SER A 52 0.07 9.43 1.68
C SER A 52 1.12 10.06 2.62
N ALA A 53 1.73 11.16 2.18
CA ALA A 53 2.76 11.85 2.98
C ALA A 53 2.24 12.36 4.33
N ASP A 54 0.97 12.76 4.42
CA ASP A 54 0.29 13.17 5.65
C ASP A 54 -0.25 12.00 6.48
N LEU A 55 -0.10 10.77 5.98
CA LEU A 55 -0.53 9.52 6.63
C LEU A 55 -2.06 9.42 6.80
N GLU A 56 -2.83 10.27 6.11
CA GLU A 56 -4.29 10.30 6.18
C GLU A 56 -4.95 9.26 5.28
N ASP A 57 -4.26 8.84 4.20
CA ASP A 57 -4.78 7.90 3.21
C ASP A 57 -3.89 6.65 3.09
N LEU A 58 -4.51 5.48 3.07
CA LEU A 58 -3.85 4.23 2.69
C LEU A 58 -3.85 4.12 1.15
N LEU A 59 -2.66 4.17 0.55
CA LEU A 59 -2.48 4.07 -0.91
C LEU A 59 -2.36 2.62 -1.39
N PHE A 60 -1.77 1.76 -0.55
CA PHE A 60 -1.59 0.35 -0.85
C PHE A 60 -1.36 -0.46 0.41
N VAL A 61 -1.94 -1.66 0.48
CA VAL A 61 -1.53 -2.72 1.40
C VAL A 61 -1.74 -4.08 0.76
N ASN A 62 -0.86 -5.06 1.03
CA ASN A 62 -1.08 -6.44 0.59
C ASN A 62 -1.88 -7.26 1.63
N GLY A 63 -2.34 -8.44 1.22
CA GLY A 63 -3.16 -9.33 2.07
C GLY A 63 -2.46 -9.88 3.32
N ALA A 64 -1.14 -9.75 3.45
CA ALA A 64 -0.41 -10.20 4.64
C ALA A 64 -0.78 -9.40 5.91
N LEU A 65 -1.40 -8.21 5.75
CA LEU A 65 -1.88 -7.38 6.85
C LEU A 65 -2.75 -8.17 7.83
N GLU A 66 -3.70 -8.96 7.33
CA GLU A 66 -4.63 -9.73 8.15
C GLU A 66 -3.88 -10.74 9.03
N SER A 67 -2.90 -11.46 8.45
CA SER A 67 -2.15 -12.48 9.18
C SER A 67 -1.21 -11.90 10.25
N VAL A 68 -0.63 -10.73 10.01
CA VAL A 68 0.42 -10.16 10.89
C VAL A 68 -0.17 -9.17 11.90
N PHE A 69 -1.08 -8.29 11.46
CA PHE A 69 -1.68 -7.25 12.30
C PHE A 69 -3.09 -7.61 12.78
N GLY A 70 -3.75 -8.61 12.18
CA GLY A 70 -5.14 -8.94 12.52
C GLY A 70 -6.15 -7.88 12.07
N ILE A 71 -5.80 -7.10 11.04
CA ILE A 71 -6.60 -5.99 10.53
C ILE A 71 -7.06 -6.32 9.11
N GLU A 72 -8.36 -6.19 8.87
CA GLU A 72 -8.95 -6.25 7.54
C GLU A 72 -8.52 -5.03 6.71
N PRO A 73 -8.04 -5.18 5.46
CA PRO A 73 -7.59 -4.08 4.60
C PRO A 73 -8.64 -2.97 4.49
N ASP A 74 -9.90 -3.34 4.25
CA ASP A 74 -11.04 -2.41 4.19
C ASP A 74 -11.20 -1.56 5.45
N ALA A 75 -10.86 -2.11 6.63
CA ALA A 75 -10.92 -1.36 7.87
C ALA A 75 -9.79 -0.33 7.93
N LEU A 76 -8.57 -0.74 7.54
CA LEU A 76 -7.41 0.15 7.47
C LEU A 76 -7.62 1.27 6.45
N GLU A 77 -8.19 0.99 5.28
CA GLU A 77 -8.53 2.01 4.28
C GLU A 77 -9.48 3.08 4.84
N ARG A 78 -10.49 2.68 5.63
CA ARG A 78 -11.44 3.63 6.24
C ARG A 78 -10.83 4.44 7.39
N ARG A 79 -9.81 3.92 8.06
CA ARG A 79 -9.15 4.55 9.21
C ARG A 79 -7.66 4.23 9.19
N PRO A 80 -6.87 4.89 8.35
CA PRO A 80 -5.44 4.58 8.16
C PRO A 80 -4.65 4.49 9.47
N GLN A 81 -4.88 5.39 10.42
CA GLN A 81 -4.18 5.37 11.70
C GLN A 81 -4.57 4.22 12.65
N MET A 82 -5.56 3.39 12.31
CA MET A 82 -6.02 2.32 13.20
C MET A 82 -4.98 1.20 13.40
N PHE A 83 -3.96 1.08 12.55
CA PHE A 83 -2.90 0.09 12.75
C PHE A 83 -2.12 0.32 14.05
N LEU A 84 -2.05 1.56 14.55
CA LEU A 84 -1.45 1.89 15.85
C LEU A 84 -2.15 1.18 17.02
N ALA A 85 -3.42 0.79 16.85
CA ALA A 85 -4.13 0.01 17.85
C ALA A 85 -3.57 -1.43 18.00
N ALA A 86 -3.03 -1.99 16.91
CA ALA A 86 -2.36 -3.29 16.92
C ALA A 86 -0.93 -3.22 17.45
N VAL A 87 -0.29 -2.04 17.39
CA VAL A 87 1.02 -1.79 18.01
C VAL A 87 0.90 -1.87 19.54
N HIS A 88 1.86 -2.56 20.15
CA HIS A 88 1.97 -2.68 21.60
C HIS A 88 2.01 -1.28 22.24
N PRO A 89 1.26 -1.02 23.32
CA PRO A 89 1.11 0.34 23.88
C PRO A 89 2.43 1.06 24.17
N ASP A 90 3.44 0.34 24.69
CA ASP A 90 4.76 0.91 25.00
C ASP A 90 5.56 1.35 23.76
N ASP A 91 5.27 0.77 22.60
CA ASP A 91 6.02 1.04 21.37
C ASP A 91 5.33 2.11 20.50
N ARG A 92 4.06 2.45 20.78
CA ARG A 92 3.30 3.45 20.01
C ARG A 92 4.00 4.81 19.89
N PRO A 93 4.58 5.39 20.96
CA PRO A 93 5.26 6.69 20.83
C PRO A 93 6.45 6.64 19.86
N ALA A 94 7.16 5.51 19.81
CA ALA A 94 8.28 5.33 18.88
C ALA A 94 7.81 5.16 17.43
N VAL A 95 6.64 4.52 17.22
CA VAL A 95 6.03 4.39 15.90
C VAL A 95 5.50 5.75 15.41
N GLU A 96 4.88 6.53 16.29
CA GLU A 96 4.39 7.89 15.98
C GLU A 96 5.55 8.84 15.63
N ASP A 97 6.65 8.83 16.38
CA ASP A 97 7.86 9.59 16.03
C ASP A 97 8.43 9.16 14.66
N ALA A 98 8.47 7.84 14.40
CA ALA A 98 8.93 7.34 13.11
C ALA A 98 8.01 7.75 11.95
N MET A 99 6.71 7.87 12.20
CA MET A 99 5.73 8.36 11.22
C MET A 99 5.98 9.83 10.88
N GLU A 100 6.13 10.70 11.88
CA GLU A 100 6.43 12.12 11.67
C GLU A 100 7.73 12.31 10.87
N ARG A 101 8.79 11.60 11.27
CA ARG A 101 10.09 11.65 10.57
C ARG A 101 10.00 11.19 9.12
N LEU A 102 9.17 10.19 8.80
CA LEU A 102 8.96 9.75 7.43
C LEU A 102 8.27 10.83 6.59
N SER A 103 7.26 11.51 7.15
CA SER A 103 6.57 12.63 6.50
C SER A 103 7.51 13.81 6.24
N ASP A 104 8.48 14.04 7.13
CA ASP A 104 9.54 15.04 6.98
C ASP A 104 10.67 14.62 6.00
N GLY A 105 10.56 13.43 5.41
CA GLY A 105 11.50 12.95 4.40
C GLY A 105 12.71 12.19 4.96
N GLU A 106 12.66 11.75 6.21
CA GLU A 106 13.69 10.93 6.82
C GLU A 106 13.35 9.43 6.74
N PRO A 107 14.21 8.58 6.17
CA PRO A 107 14.05 7.14 6.26
C PRO A 107 14.10 6.64 7.71
N THR A 108 13.29 5.64 8.04
CA THR A 108 13.24 5.03 9.36
C THR A 108 13.44 3.52 9.28
N ASN A 109 13.90 2.93 10.38
CA ASN A 109 14.01 1.49 10.53
C ASN A 109 13.75 1.16 12.00
N LEU A 110 12.57 0.64 12.27
CA LEU A 110 12.09 0.43 13.63
C LEU A 110 11.69 -1.04 13.80
N ASP A 111 12.14 -1.64 14.90
CA ASP A 111 11.63 -2.92 15.36
C ASP A 111 10.63 -2.64 16.49
N TYR A 112 9.39 -3.14 16.41
CA TYR A 112 8.36 -2.95 17.43
C TYR A 112 7.48 -4.18 17.60
N ARG A 113 6.71 -4.22 18.69
CA ARG A 113 5.79 -5.31 19.00
C ARG A 113 4.39 -5.02 18.50
N ILE A 114 3.74 -6.05 17.99
CA ILE A 114 2.31 -6.11 17.72
C ILE A 114 1.65 -6.96 18.81
N GLY A 115 0.50 -6.54 19.32
CA GLY A 115 -0.29 -7.28 20.30
C GLY A 115 -0.69 -6.46 21.52
N PRO A 116 -1.50 -7.05 22.43
CA PRO A 116 -1.97 -6.39 23.65
C PRO A 116 -0.83 -6.24 24.69
N ALA A 117 -1.04 -5.34 25.66
CA ALA A 117 -0.10 -5.12 26.76
C ALA A 117 0.18 -6.40 27.59
N ASP A 118 -0.88 -7.17 27.88
CA ASP A 118 -0.83 -8.33 28.79
C ASP A 118 -0.98 -9.67 28.06
N GLY A 119 -0.49 -9.78 26.82
CA GLY A 119 -0.66 -11.00 26.02
C GLY A 119 0.53 -11.37 25.15
N ARG A 120 0.28 -12.30 24.21
CA ARG A 120 1.31 -12.71 23.25
C ARG A 120 1.58 -11.55 22.29
N THR A 121 2.86 -11.23 22.13
CA THR A 121 3.34 -10.23 21.18
C THR A 121 4.12 -10.89 20.04
N THR A 122 4.12 -10.22 18.90
CA THR A 122 4.90 -10.55 17.71
C THR A 122 5.85 -9.41 17.44
N TRP A 123 7.13 -9.69 17.23
CA TRP A 123 8.09 -8.66 16.84
C TRP A 123 8.07 -8.47 15.33
N VAL A 124 7.98 -7.22 14.90
CA VAL A 124 8.11 -6.85 13.50
C VAL A 124 9.27 -5.91 13.28
N ARG A 125 10.00 -6.11 12.19
CA ARG A 125 11.00 -5.18 11.67
C ARG A 125 10.40 -4.37 10.53
N VAL A 126 10.49 -3.05 10.63
CA VAL A 126 9.81 -2.12 9.73
C VAL A 126 10.77 -1.06 9.18
N PRO A 127 11.50 -1.37 8.10
CA PRO A 127 12.21 -0.38 7.32
C PRO A 127 11.24 0.39 6.41
N SER A 128 11.33 1.72 6.46
CA SER A 128 10.41 2.63 5.80
C SER A 128 11.16 3.76 5.10
N ARG A 129 10.58 4.26 4.02
CA ARG A 129 11.17 5.33 3.21
C ARG A 129 10.11 6.33 2.72
N PRO A 130 10.44 7.62 2.66
CA PRO A 130 9.67 8.60 1.92
C PRO A 130 9.78 8.34 0.41
N VAL A 131 8.73 8.69 -0.31
CA VAL A 131 8.65 8.71 -1.77
C VAL A 131 8.60 10.18 -2.20
N TRP A 132 9.54 10.56 -3.07
CA TRP A 132 9.72 11.94 -3.50
C TRP A 132 9.27 12.12 -4.94
N GLU A 133 8.51 13.17 -5.20
CA GLU A 133 8.20 13.67 -6.54
C GLU A 133 8.45 15.18 -6.57
N ASP A 134 9.18 15.66 -7.58
CA ASP A 134 9.50 17.09 -7.77
C ASP A 134 10.03 17.86 -6.54
N GLY A 135 10.71 17.15 -5.62
CA GLY A 135 11.31 17.72 -4.41
C GLY A 135 10.39 17.74 -3.19
N GLU A 136 9.20 17.16 -3.29
CA GLU A 136 8.23 17.04 -2.20
C GLU A 136 8.01 15.56 -1.85
N VAL A 137 7.76 15.27 -0.57
CA VAL A 137 7.35 13.93 -0.14
C VAL A 137 5.87 13.76 -0.49
N VAL A 138 5.56 12.79 -1.35
CA VAL A 138 4.18 12.52 -1.80
C VAL A 138 3.55 11.30 -1.15
N ALA A 139 4.40 10.38 -0.67
CA ALA A 139 3.97 9.16 0.00
C ALA A 139 5.08 8.64 0.92
N VAL A 140 4.73 7.70 1.78
CA VAL A 140 5.68 6.91 2.57
C VAL A 140 5.39 5.43 2.36
N THR A 141 6.42 4.60 2.29
CA THR A 141 6.27 3.16 2.03
C THR A 141 7.30 2.35 2.80
N GLY A 142 6.96 1.10 3.08
CA GLY A 142 7.85 0.17 3.72
C GLY A 142 7.26 -1.23 3.72
N PHE A 143 7.85 -2.08 4.54
CA PHE A 143 7.27 -3.38 4.83
C PHE A 143 7.43 -3.71 6.31
N ALA A 144 6.50 -4.50 6.86
CA ALA A 144 6.64 -5.10 8.17
C ALA A 144 6.90 -6.60 8.02
N ARG A 145 8.06 -7.05 8.52
CA ARG A 145 8.46 -8.46 8.55
C ARG A 145 8.34 -8.99 9.96
N ASP A 146 7.65 -10.11 10.14
CA ASP A 146 7.71 -10.86 11.39
C ASP A 146 9.13 -11.41 11.59
N VAL A 147 9.73 -11.10 12.74
CA VAL A 147 11.07 -11.54 13.14
C VAL A 147 11.03 -12.44 14.38
N THR A 148 9.85 -12.98 14.70
CA THR A 148 9.63 -13.93 15.79
C THR A 148 9.99 -15.34 15.31
N ASP A 149 10.84 -16.05 16.06
CA ASP A 149 11.24 -17.44 15.80
C ASP A 149 10.12 -18.47 16.10
#